data_AF-A0A3D1QYT2-F1
#
_entry.id   AF-A0A3D1QYT2-F1
#
_cell.length_a   1.000
_cell.length_b   1.000
_cell.length_c   1.000
_cell.angle_alpha   90.00
_cell.angle_beta   90.00
_cell.angle_gamma   90.00
#
_symmetry.space_group_name_H-M   'P 1'
#
loop_
_entity.id
_entity.type
_entity.pdbx_description
1 polymer ?
#
loop_
_entity_poly.entity_id
_entity_poly.type
_entity_poly.pdbx_seq_one_letter_code
_entity_poly.pdbx_strand_id
1 'polypeptide(L)' 'MSCKHSIDKLVEYLDGTLAPEEQRALDRHFKLCPPCLDLLRKYRAVPKLCQRALADEVPEETAGRLTSFLRAKCKGC' A
#
# COMPACT_ATOMS: atom_id res chain seq x y z
N MET A 1 -14.05 -1.96 -18.18
CA MET A 1 -13.08 -2.89 -17.55
C MET A 1 -13.84 -4.03 -16.90
N SER A 2 -13.33 -5.25 -17.00
CA SER A 2 -13.90 -6.44 -16.36
C SER A 2 -13.29 -6.65 -14.96
N CYS A 3 -13.98 -7.42 -14.12
CA CYS A 3 -13.46 -7.79 -12.80
C CYS A 3 -12.14 -8.55 -12.89
N LYS A 4 -12.00 -9.45 -13.88
CA LYS A 4 -10.77 -10.23 -14.11
C LYS A 4 -9.56 -9.32 -14.33
N HIS A 5 -9.68 -8.35 -15.23
CA HIS A 5 -8.62 -7.40 -15.51
C HIS A 5 -8.23 -6.57 -14.28
N SER A 6 -9.22 -6.23 -13.44
CA SER A 6 -8.98 -5.47 -12.21
C SER A 6 -8.23 -6.28 -11.14
N ILE A 7 -8.38 -7.61 -11.16
CA ILE A 7 -7.64 -8.53 -10.29
C ILE A 7 -6.23 -8.74 -10.80
N ASP A 8 -6.06 -8.94 -12.11
CA ASP A 8 -4.74 -9.11 -12.74
C ASP A 8 -3.83 -7.89 -12.48
N LYS A 9 -4.42 -6.69 -12.45
CA LYS A 9 -3.71 -5.41 -12.23
C LYS A 9 -3.76 -4.91 -10.79
N LEU A 10 -4.21 -5.73 -9.84
CA LEU A 10 -4.43 -5.33 -8.46
C LEU A 10 -3.13 -4.94 -7.74
N VAL A 11 -2.04 -5.70 -7.97
CA VAL A 11 -0.74 -5.44 -7.35
C VAL A 11 -0.16 -4.13 -7.86
N GLU A 12 -0.09 -3.97 -9.19
CA GLU A 12 0.38 -2.74 -9.85
C GLU A 12 -0.44 -1.50 -9.41
N TYR A 13 -1.75 -1.66 -9.21
CA TYR A 13 -2.63 -0.62 -8.67
C TYR A 13 -2.29 -0.23 -7.23
N LEU A 14 -1.96 -1.21 -6.37
CA LEU A 14 -1.57 -0.97 -4.98
C LEU A 14 -0.18 -0.35 -4.87
N ASP A 15 0.74 -0.77 -5.73
CA ASP A 15 2.10 -0.24 -5.80
C ASP A 15 2.17 1.12 -6.50
N GLY A 16 1.07 1.55 -7.14
CA GLY A 16 0.97 2.84 -7.82
C GLY A 16 1.82 2.92 -9.10
N THR A 17 2.13 1.78 -9.72
CA THR A 17 2.97 1.68 -10.92
C THR A 17 2.19 1.74 -12.23
N LEU A 18 0.86 1.76 -12.16
CA LEU A 18 -0.02 1.87 -13.32
C LEU A 18 0.01 3.25 -13.97
N ALA A 19 -0.27 3.28 -15.27
CA ALA A 19 -0.51 4.53 -15.97
C ALA A 19 -1.72 5.26 -15.35
N PRO A 20 -1.73 6.61 -15.33
CA PRO A 20 -2.78 7.40 -14.69
C PRO A 20 -4.18 7.14 -15.27
N GLU A 21 -4.27 6.78 -16.55
CA GLU A 21 -5.54 6.43 -17.20
C GLU A 21 -6.10 5.10 -16.70
N GLU A 22 -5.24 4.10 -16.53
CA GLU A 22 -5.61 2.79 -16.01
C GLU A 22 -5.98 2.86 -14.53
N GLN A 23 -5.23 3.65 -13.75
CA GLN A 23 -5.53 3.88 -12.34
C GLN A 23 -6.93 4.46 -12.15
N ARG A 24 -7.29 5.47 -12.96
CA ARG A 24 -8.65 6.05 -12.95
C ARG A 24 -9.72 5.05 -13.40
N ALA A 25 -9.42 4.17 -14.35
CA ALA A 25 -10.35 3.15 -14.81
C ALA A 25 -10.64 2.11 -13.72
N LEU A 26 -9.61 1.67 -13.00
CA LEU A 26 -9.73 0.77 -11.85
C LEU A 26 -10.44 1.44 -10.67
N ASP A 27 -10.14 2.70 -10.38
CA ASP A 27 -10.86 3.49 -9.35
C ASP A 27 -12.37 3.53 -9.61
N ARG A 28 -12.76 3.80 -10.87
CA ARG A 28 -14.18 3.75 -11.27
C ARG A 28 -14.76 2.36 -11.09
N HIS A 29 -14.02 1.31 -11.45
CA HIS A 29 -14.47 -0.06 -11.31
C HIS A 29 -14.68 -0.44 -9.84
N PHE A 30 -13.73 -0.16 -8.95
CA PHE A 30 -13.85 -0.45 -7.52
C PHE A 30 -15.01 0.32 -6.87
N LYS A 31 -15.35 1.53 -7.34
CA LYS A 31 -16.52 2.27 -6.86
C LYS A 31 -17.84 1.65 -7.31
N LEU A 32 -17.89 1.10 -8.53
CA LEU A 32 -19.10 0.55 -9.14
C LEU A 32 -19.30 -0.95 -8.88
N CYS A 33 -18.26 -1.65 -8.39
CA CYS A 33 -18.25 -3.09 -8.20
C CYS A 33 -17.91 -3.43 -6.73
N PRO A 34 -18.92 -3.57 -5.85
CA PRO A 34 -18.74 -3.97 -4.46
C PRO A 34 -17.87 -5.21 -4.23
N PRO A 35 -17.99 -6.31 -5.00
CA PRO A 35 -17.15 -7.49 -4.74
C PRO A 35 -15.67 -7.23 -5.01
N CYS A 36 -15.34 -6.43 -6.03
CA CYS A 36 -13.96 -6.04 -6.30
C CYS A 36 -13.42 -5.07 -5.24
N LEU A 37 -14.26 -4.21 -4.68
CA LEU A 37 -13.89 -3.33 -3.57
C LEU A 37 -13.56 -4.13 -2.30
N ASP A 38 -14.37 -5.14 -1.97
CA ASP A 38 -14.11 -6.00 -0.81
C ASP A 38 -12.86 -6.84 -0.99
N LEU A 39 -12.58 -7.31 -2.22
CA LEU A 39 -11.31 -7.96 -2.53
C LEU A 39 -10.13 -7.00 -2.33
N LEU A 40 -10.21 -5.77 -2.85
CA LEU A 40 -9.18 -4.75 -2.67
C LEU A 40 -8.90 -4.47 -1.19
N ARG A 41 -9.94 -4.37 -0.36
CA ARG A 41 -9.82 -4.17 1.09
C ARG A 41 -9.10 -5.33 1.76
N LYS A 42 -9.47 -6.58 1.43
CA LYS A 42 -8.80 -7.78 1.94
C LYS A 42 -7.33 -7.80 1.53
N TYR A 43 -7.03 -7.51 0.27
CA TYR A 43 -5.66 -7.48 -0.25
C TYR A 43 -4.80 -6.40 0.41
N ARG A 44 -5.34 -5.20 0.68
CA ARG A 44 -4.64 -4.14 1.43
C ARG A 44 -4.28 -4.52 2.86
N ALA A 45 -4.96 -5.49 3.46
CA ALA A 45 -4.64 -5.98 4.80
C ALA A 45 -3.42 -6.91 4.80
N VAL A 46 -3.13 -7.58 3.68
CA VAL A 46 -2.03 -8.56 3.57
C VAL A 46 -0.64 -7.94 3.84
N PRO A 47 -0.22 -6.87 3.15
CA PRO A 47 1.09 -6.27 3.43
C PRO A 47 1.15 -5.66 4.83
N LYS A 48 0.03 -5.21 5.42
CA LYS A 48 0.01 -4.74 6.82
C LYS A 48 0.26 -5.88 7.81
N LEU A 49 -0.23 -7.08 7.53
CA LEU A 49 0.02 -8.25 8.38
C LEU A 49 1.48 -8.70 8.24
N CYS A 50 2.04 -8.72 7.03
CA CYS A 50 3.46 -8.97 6.82
C CYS A 50 4.33 -7.90 7.48
N GLN A 51 4.02 -6.61 7.33
CA GLN A 51 4.75 -5.53 7.99
C GLN A 51 4.68 -5.62 9.52
N ARG A 52 3.55 -6.01 10.11
CA ARG A 52 3.47 -6.23 11.56
C ARG A 52 4.30 -7.42 12.02
N ALA A 53 4.34 -8.50 11.24
CA ALA A 53 5.19 -9.64 11.53
C ALA A 53 6.69 -9.28 11.41
N LEU A 54 7.09 -8.51 10.39
CA LEU A 54 8.47 -8.05 10.22
C LEU A 54 8.85 -6.90 11.17
N ALA A 55 7.89 -6.09 11.64
CA ALA A 55 8.16 -5.02 12.60
C ALA A 55 8.60 -5.56 13.97
N ASP A 56 8.20 -6.78 14.31
CA ASP A 56 8.66 -7.50 15.51
C ASP A 56 10.17 -7.82 15.44
N GLU A 57 10.75 -7.86 14.23
CA GLU A 57 12.18 -8.13 14.02
C GLU A 57 13.06 -6.87 13.97
N VAL A 58 12.50 -5.66 14.08
CA VAL A 58 13.31 -4.43 14.07
C VAL A 58 13.89 -4.20 15.47
N PRO A 59 15.23 -4.27 15.66
CA PRO A 59 15.84 -4.00 16.95
C PRO A 59 15.54 -2.56 17.41
N GLU A 60 15.20 -2.37 18.68
CA GLU A 60 14.90 -1.03 19.23
C GLU A 60 16.05 -0.04 19.02
N GLU A 61 17.30 -0.53 18.98
CA GLU A 61 18.48 0.29 18.76
C GLU A 61 18.47 0.98 17.37
N THR A 62 18.09 0.27 16.31
CA THR A 62 18.04 0.84 14.96
C THR A 62 16.89 1.83 14.83
N ALA A 63 15.74 1.57 15.45
CA ALA A 63 14.61 2.51 15.51
C ALA A 63 14.98 3.81 16.25
N GLY A 64 15.71 3.71 17.37
CA GLY A 64 16.18 4.85 18.16
C GLY A 64 17.19 5.73 17.40
N ARG A 65 18.11 5.11 16.67
CA ARG A 65 19.09 5.82 15.82
C ARG A 65 18.42 6.53 14.64
N LEU A 66 17.47 5.88 13.96
CA LEU A 66 16.68 6.49 12.88
C LEU A 66 15.87 7.68 13.37
N THR A 67 15.18 7.54 14.51
CA THR A 67 14.38 8.62 15.11
C THR A 67 15.24 9.82 15.49
N SER A 68 16.42 9.57 16.07
CA SER A 68 17.38 10.62 16.42
C SER A 68 17.90 11.35 15.18
N PHE A 69 18.21 10.61 14.10
CA PHE A 69 18.68 11.18 12.84
C PHE A 69 17.61 12.03 12.15
N LEU A 70 16.38 11.54 12.07
CA LEU A 70 15.25 12.28 11.49
C LEU A 70 14.91 13.53 12.30
N ARG A 71 14.94 13.45 13.64
CA ARG A 71 14.72 14.61 14.52
C ARG A 71 15.80 15.68 14.34
N ALA A 72 17.07 15.26 14.18
CA ALA A 72 18.17 16.19 13.93
C ALA A 72 18.03 16.89 12.58
N LYS A 73 17.59 16.18 11.53
CA LYS A 73 17.37 16.76 10.19
C LYS A 73 16.10 17.61 10.08
N CYS A 74 15.01 17.26 10.76
CA CYS A 74 13.74 18.01 10.70
C CYS A 74 13.71 19.26 11.58
N LYS A 75 14.62 19.41 12.56
CA LYS A 75 14.80 20.66 13.32
C LYS A 75 15.62 21.74 12.58
N GLY A 76 16.02 21.47 11.34
CA GLY A 76 16.81 22.39 10.51
C GLY A 76 16.00 23.13 9.43
N CYS A 77 14.67 23.27 9.57
CA CYS A 77 13.82 24.07 8.70
C CYS A 77 13.16 25.19 9.51
#